data_AF-A0A2J7Z6M9-F1
#
_entry.id   AF-A0A2J7Z6M9-F1
#
_cell.length_a   1.000
_cell.length_b   1.000
_cell.length_c   1.000
_cell.angle_alpha   90.00
_cell.angle_beta   90.00
_cell.angle_gamma   90.00
#
_symmetry.space_group_name_H-M   'P 1'
#
loop_
_entity.id
_entity.type
_entity.pdbx_description
1 polymer ?
#
loop_
_entity_poly.entity_id
_entity_poly.type
_entity_poly.pdbx_seq_one_letter_code
_entity_poly.pdbx_strand_id
1 'polypeptide(L)'
;MITGASSGFGRLTADALRRAGHTAYAGTRGEPGPGEIRLDVQSQPSADAATDRVLAGARAIGDAIRDAAFVPLLPHGSSQRTPKFVE
;
A
#
# COMPACT_ATOMS: atom_id res chain seq x y z
N MET A 1 5.50 -2.21 7.83
CA MET A 1 5.22 -2.56 6.42
C MET A 1 4.46 -1.42 5.76
N ILE A 2 4.77 -1.06 4.52
CA ILE A 2 4.10 0.04 3.79
C ILE A 2 3.56 -0.49 2.46
N THR A 3 2.30 -0.23 2.12
CA THR A 3 1.74 -0.57 0.79
C THR A 3 1.96 0.58 -0.19
N GLY A 4 2.16 0.32 -1.50
CA GLY A 4 2.28 1.40 -2.51
C GLY A 4 3.60 2.17 -2.47
N ALA A 5 4.66 1.56 -1.91
CA ALA A 5 5.93 2.23 -1.63
C ALA A 5 6.90 2.34 -2.82
N SER A 6 6.44 2.03 -4.05
CA SER A 6 7.28 2.12 -5.26
C SER A 6 7.58 3.57 -5.66
N SER A 7 6.75 4.53 -5.26
CA SER A 7 6.88 5.96 -5.60
C SER A 7 6.19 6.86 -4.56
N GLY A 8 6.23 8.19 -4.78
CA GLY A 8 5.45 9.15 -4.01
C GLY A 8 5.71 9.12 -2.50
N PHE A 9 4.65 9.33 -1.72
CA PHE A 9 4.69 9.37 -0.26
C PHE A 9 5.12 8.03 0.35
N GLY A 10 4.63 6.90 -0.16
CA GLY A 10 5.04 5.58 0.32
C GLY A 10 6.55 5.35 0.23
N ARG A 11 7.20 5.77 -0.87
CA ARG A 11 8.66 5.68 -1.02
C ARG A 11 9.40 6.59 -0.04
N LEU A 12 9.00 7.86 0.06
CA LEU A 12 9.62 8.81 0.99
C LEU A 12 9.49 8.35 2.45
N THR A 13 8.35 7.77 2.81
CA THR A 13 8.11 7.19 4.15
C THR A 13 9.02 5.99 4.41
N ALA A 14 9.16 5.08 3.43
CA ALA A 14 10.04 3.94 3.56
C ALA A 14 11.52 4.36 3.72
N ASP A 15 11.95 5.36 2.95
CA ASP A 15 13.32 5.89 3.02
C ASP A 15 13.58 6.61 4.35
N ALA A 16 12.61 7.38 4.85
CA ALA A 16 12.71 8.04 6.16
C ALA A 16 12.84 7.02 7.31
N LEU A 17 12.01 5.98 7.32
CA LEU A 17 12.07 4.93 8.34
C LEU A 17 13.41 4.17 8.30
N ARG A 18 13.93 3.86 7.09
CA ARG A 18 15.24 3.22 6.95
C ARG A 18 16.37 4.10 7.47
N ARG A 19 16.34 5.40 7.15
CA ARG A 19 17.32 6.37 7.66
C ARG A 19 17.26 6.51 9.18
N ALA A 20 16.09 6.33 9.79
CA ALA A 20 15.92 6.29 11.23
C ALA A 20 16.35 4.96 11.88
N GLY A 21 16.84 3.99 11.10
CA GLY A 21 17.32 2.69 11.59
C GLY A 21 16.25 1.61 11.68
N HIS A 22 15.03 1.87 11.20
CA HIS A 22 13.98 0.86 11.15
C HIS A 22 14.10 -0.03 9.90
N THR A 23 13.74 -1.30 10.02
CA THR A 23 13.55 -2.18 8.86
C THR A 23 12.20 -1.87 8.20
N ALA A 24 12.23 -1.16 7.08
CA ALA A 24 11.02 -0.90 6.29
C ALA A 24 10.85 -1.93 5.16
N TYR A 25 9.71 -2.63 5.17
CA TYR A 25 9.24 -3.49 4.09
C TYR A 25 8.31 -2.71 3.18
N ALA A 26 8.75 -2.48 1.94
CA ALA A 26 8.07 -1.64 0.94
C ALA A 26 7.29 -2.51 -0.05
N GLY A 27 5.96 -2.45 -0.02
CA GLY A 27 5.07 -3.21 -0.90
C GLY A 27 4.90 -2.55 -2.27
N THR A 28 5.06 -3.33 -3.34
CA THR A 28 4.93 -2.88 -4.74
C THR A 28 4.16 -3.91 -5.59
N ARG A 29 3.41 -3.44 -6.61
CA ARG A 29 2.82 -4.35 -7.63
C ARG A 29 3.86 -4.79 -8.67
N GLY A 30 4.84 -3.92 -8.94
CA GLY A 30 5.94 -4.15 -9.88
C GLY A 30 7.02 -5.09 -9.34
N GLU A 31 8.03 -5.38 -10.16
CA GLU A 31 9.11 -6.30 -9.78
C GLU A 31 9.84 -5.74 -8.56
N PRO A 32 9.97 -6.48 -7.44
CA PRO A 32 10.53 -5.93 -6.22
C PRO A 32 12.02 -5.66 -6.37
N GLY A 33 12.43 -4.45 -5.98
CA GLY A 33 13.84 -4.14 -5.75
C GLY A 33 14.36 -4.64 -4.39
N PRO A 34 15.65 -4.38 -4.07
CA PRO A 34 16.21 -4.68 -2.75
C PRO A 34 15.41 -4.01 -1.62
N GLY A 35 14.95 -4.80 -0.66
CA GLY A 35 14.13 -4.31 0.46
C GLY A 35 12.66 -4.04 0.12
N GLU A 36 12.22 -4.39 -1.09
CA GLU A 36 10.83 -4.37 -1.50
C GLU A 36 10.20 -5.78 -1.48
N ILE A 37 8.88 -5.81 -1.38
CA ILE A 37 8.07 -7.03 -1.39
C ILE A 37 6.97 -6.86 -2.43
N ARG A 38 6.71 -7.92 -3.20
CA ARG A 38 5.55 -7.94 -4.09
C ARG A 38 4.26 -7.98 -3.28
N LEU A 39 3.39 -7.00 -3.52
CA LEU A 39 2.11 -6.84 -2.87
C LEU A 39 1.11 -6.16 -3.81
N ASP A 40 0.05 -6.88 -4.14
CA ASP A 40 -1.18 -6.32 -4.69
C ASP A 40 -2.25 -6.23 -3.60
N VAL A 41 -2.63 -5.01 -3.24
CA VAL A 41 -3.64 -4.75 -2.19
C VAL A 41 -5.06 -5.12 -2.62
N GLN A 42 -5.29 -5.39 -3.90
CA GLN A 42 -6.58 -5.89 -4.41
C GLN A 42 -6.70 -7.42 -4.31
N SER A 43 -5.63 -8.12 -3.93
CA SER A 43 -5.56 -9.58 -3.87
C SER A 43 -5.23 -10.06 -2.47
N GLN A 44 -6.18 -10.73 -1.82
CA GLN A 44 -5.95 -11.30 -0.48
C GLN A 44 -4.78 -12.30 -0.45
N PRO A 45 -4.67 -13.27 -1.38
CA PRO A 45 -3.51 -14.16 -1.42
C PRO A 45 -2.17 -13.43 -1.56
N SER A 46 -2.14 -12.29 -2.28
CA SER A 46 -0.92 -11.48 -2.36
C SER A 46 -0.60 -10.78 -1.04
N ALA A 47 -1.61 -10.33 -0.29
CA ALA A 47 -1.43 -9.69 1.01
C ALA A 47 -0.95 -10.69 2.07
N ASP A 48 -1.50 -11.90 2.05
CA ASP A 48 -1.10 -12.98 2.97
C ASP A 48 0.35 -13.38 2.71
N ALA A 49 0.72 -13.63 1.44
CA ALA A 49 2.10 -13.96 1.07
C ALA A 49 3.11 -12.85 1.43
N ALA A 50 2.73 -11.58 1.30
CA ALA A 50 3.57 -10.46 1.73
C ALA A 50 3.73 -10.43 3.25
N THR A 51 2.66 -10.71 3.99
CA THR A 51 2.68 -10.80 5.45
C THR A 51 3.58 -11.93 5.93
N ASP A 52 3.46 -13.11 5.34
CA ASP A 52 4.32 -14.26 5.64
C ASP A 52 5.80 -13.94 5.40
N ARG A 53 6.10 -13.25 4.30
CA ARG A 53 7.48 -12.82 3.98
C ARG A 53 8.03 -11.81 5.00
N VAL A 54 7.19 -10.90 5.49
CA VAL A 54 7.58 -9.97 6.57
C VAL A 54 7.82 -10.73 7.86
N LEU A 55 6.92 -11.62 8.26
CA LEU A 55 7.04 -12.40 9.49
C LEU A 55 8.21 -13.38 9.47
N ALA A 56 8.59 -13.90 8.30
CA ALA A 56 9.78 -14.73 8.16
C ALA A 56 11.09 -13.96 8.40
N GLY A 57 11.11 -12.65 8.10
CA GLY A 57 12.29 -11.80 8.25
C GLY A 57 12.30 -10.92 9.51
N ALA A 58 11.15 -10.70 10.12
CA ALA A 58 10.98 -9.79 11.25
C ALA A 58 10.51 -10.55 12.50
N ARG A 59 11.11 -10.24 13.65
CA ARG A 59 10.69 -10.79 14.95
C ARG A 59 9.28 -10.36 15.35
N ALA A 60 8.84 -9.19 14.90
CA ALA A 60 7.49 -8.66 15.08
C ALA A 60 7.22 -7.53 14.06
N ILE A 61 5.96 -7.26 13.75
CA ILE A 61 5.55 -6.06 13.02
C ILE A 61 5.29 -4.96 14.04
N GLY A 62 6.10 -3.89 13.99
CA GLY A 62 5.89 -2.69 14.81
C GLY A 62 4.72 -1.85 14.30
N ASP A 63 4.73 -1.54 13.00
CA ASP A 63 3.70 -0.70 12.34
C ASP A 63 3.34 -1.21 10.94
N ALA A 64 2.09 -0.95 10.53
CA ALA A 64 1.58 -1.16 9.19
C ALA A 64 0.96 0.13 8.62
N ILE A 65 1.50 0.61 7.50
CA ILE A 65 1.12 1.86 6.85
C ILE A 65 0.38 1.54 5.54
N ARG A 66 -0.85 2.03 5.43
CA ARG A 66 -1.71 1.88 4.26
C ARG A 66 -1.64 3.14 3.40
N ASP A 67 -0.75 3.13 2.40
CA ASP A 67 -0.53 4.26 1.49
C ASP A 67 -1.07 3.99 0.08
N ALA A 68 -1.06 2.74 -0.38
CA ALA A 68 -1.65 2.38 -1.67
C ALA A 68 -3.14 2.75 -1.75
N ALA A 69 -3.48 3.54 -2.77
CA ALA A 69 -4.85 3.87 -3.14
C ALA A 69 -5.04 3.77 -4.67
N PHE A 70 -6.27 3.54 -5.09
CA PHE A 70 -6.70 3.67 -6.48
C PHE A 70 -7.88 4.62 -6.54
N VAL A 71 -7.77 5.68 -7.35
CA VAL A 71 -8.83 6.67 -7.55
C VAL A 71 -9.21 6.64 -9.03
N PRO A 72 -10.38 6.10 -9.40
CA PRO A 72 -10.82 6.14 -10.79
C PRO A 72 -11.16 7.59 -11.17
N LEU A 73 -10.70 8.01 -12.35
CA LEU A 73 -11.20 9.24 -12.97
C LEU A 73 -12.63 8.99 -13.44
N LEU A 74 -13.60 9.61 -12.75
CA LEU A 74 -14.97 9.66 -13.25
C LEU A 74 -15.02 10.69 -14.39
N PRO A 75 -15.70 10.38 -15.52
CA PRO A 75 -15.87 11.34 -16.60
C PRO A 75 -16.60 12.59 -16.07
N HIS A 76 -16.03 13.77 -16.31
CA HIS A 76 -16.69 15.03 -16.04
C HIS A 76 -17.82 15.22 -17.05
N GLY A 77 -19.05 14.86 -16.67
CA GLY A 77 -20.21 15.04 -17.56
C GLY A 77 -21.39 14.13 -17.28
N SER A 78 -21.96 14.16 -16.08
CA SER A 78 -23.41 14.02 -15.91
C SER A 78 -23.77 14.48 -14.51
N SER A 79 -24.77 15.36 -14.43
CA SER A 79 -25.38 15.83 -13.19
C SER A 79 -25.61 14.65 -12.24
N GLN A 80 -24.98 14.66 -11.07
CA GLN A 80 -25.43 13.82 -9.98
C GLN A 80 -26.84 14.28 -9.64
N ARG A 81 -27.85 13.56 -10.13
CA ARG A 81 -29.21 13.69 -9.60
C ARG A 81 -29.11 13.38 -8.12
N THR A 82 -29.42 14.39 -7.31
CA THR A 82 -29.63 14.28 -5.87
C THR A 82 -30.49 13.05 -5.58
N PRO A 83 -30.14 12.19 -4.61
CA PRO A 83 -31.04 11.13 -4.19
C PRO A 83 -32.32 11.80 -3.69
N LYS A 84 -33.45 11.55 -4.37
CA LYS A 84 -34.75 11.87 -3.79
C LYS A 84 -34.93 10.86 -2.65
N PHE A 85 -34.81 11.34 -1.42
CA PHE A 85 -35.39 10.62 -0.29
C PHE A 85 -36.89 10.53 -0.55
N VAL A 86 -37.37 9.31 -0.72
CA VAL A 86 -38.81 9.01 -0.72
C VAL A 86 -39.19 8.86 0.75
N GLU A 87 -40.18 9.66 1.15
CA GLU A 87 -40.83 9.60 2.48
C GLU A 87 -41.65 8.32 2.63
#